data_AF-A0A969T235-F1
#
_entry.id   AF-A0A969T235-F1
#
_cell.length_a   1.000
_cell.length_b   1.000
_cell.length_c   1.000
_cell.angle_alpha   90.00
_cell.angle_beta   90.00
_cell.angle_gamma   90.00
#
_symmetry.space_group_name_H-M   'P 1'
#
loop_
_entity.id
_entity.type
_entity.pdbx_description
1 polymer ?
#
loop_
_entity_poly.entity_id
_entity_poly.type
_entity_poly.pdbx_seq_one_letter_code
_entity_poly.pdbx_strand_id
1 'polypeptide(L)'
;MKDIAPVTMQVWIQPHSLYAGKRLSDIPLPEGCYLLGLVRDHRLLEDNSDLEIEINDYILAVALDPTHTAHLDSVLKRIEKHIEMTGAE
;
A
#
# COMPACT_ATOMS: atom_id res chain seq x y z
N MET A 1 -5.75 30.00 -5.16
CA MET A 1 -5.66 28.56 -4.90
C MET A 1 -4.56 28.36 -3.86
N LYS A 2 -4.79 27.59 -2.79
CA LYS A 2 -3.65 27.05 -2.03
C LYS A 2 -2.92 26.11 -2.97
N ASP A 3 -1.61 26.23 -3.09
CA ASP A 3 -0.80 25.21 -3.74
C ASP A 3 -0.97 23.90 -2.97
N ILE A 4 -1.77 23.00 -3.52
CA ILE A 4 -1.91 21.63 -3.02
C ILE A 4 -0.80 20.85 -3.71
N ALA A 5 0.30 20.65 -3.01
CA ALA A 5 1.42 19.87 -3.51
C ALA A 5 1.16 18.38 -3.23
N PRO A 6 1.44 17.48 -4.20
CA PRO A 6 1.38 16.05 -3.98
C PRO A 6 2.33 15.60 -2.86
N VAL A 7 1.91 14.57 -2.12
CA VAL A 7 2.72 13.96 -1.06
C VAL A 7 3.04 12.52 -1.44
N THR A 8 4.32 12.21 -1.55
CA THR A 8 4.80 10.84 -1.74
C THR A 8 4.98 10.15 -0.40
N MET A 9 4.73 8.85 -0.36
CA MET A 9 4.98 8.00 0.81
C MET A 9 5.57 6.66 0.40
N GLN A 10 6.26 6.05 1.36
CA GLN A 10 6.78 4.70 1.27
C GLN A 10 6.24 3.86 2.43
N VAL A 11 5.74 2.66 2.13
CA VAL A 11 5.20 1.75 3.14
C VAL A 11 5.91 0.40 3.03
N TRP A 12 6.53 0.00 4.14
CA TRP A 12 7.17 -1.32 4.26
C TRP A 12 6.11 -2.41 4.45
N ILE A 13 6.19 -3.46 3.63
CA ILE A 13 5.29 -4.61 3.68
C ILE A 13 5.72 -5.55 4.79
N GLN A 14 4.98 -5.47 5.89
CA GLN A 14 5.20 -6.26 7.09
C GLN A 14 4.78 -7.71 6.90
N PRO A 15 5.34 -8.65 7.71
CA PRO A 15 4.72 -9.95 7.91
C PRO A 15 3.23 -9.76 8.29
N HIS A 16 2.34 -10.56 7.70
CA HIS A 16 0.88 -10.45 7.84
C HIS A 16 0.21 -9.25 7.15
N SER A 17 0.93 -8.51 6.29
CA SER A 17 0.27 -7.59 5.37
C SER A 17 -0.77 -8.33 4.53
N LEU A 18 -1.95 -7.72 4.38
CA LEU A 18 -3.03 -8.25 3.54
C LEU A 18 -2.65 -8.29 2.05
N TYR A 19 -1.61 -7.56 1.67
CA TYR A 19 -1.17 -7.42 0.28
C TYR A 19 -0.03 -8.34 -0.11
N ALA A 20 0.62 -9.03 0.84
CA ALA A 20 1.66 -10.00 0.49
C ALA A 20 1.06 -11.12 -0.40
N GLY A 21 1.72 -11.40 -1.53
CA GLY A 21 1.25 -12.36 -2.55
C GLY A 21 0.08 -11.85 -3.41
N LYS A 22 -0.25 -10.55 -3.36
CA LYS A 22 -1.24 -9.91 -4.24
C LYS A 22 -0.55 -9.07 -5.31
N ARG A 23 -1.28 -8.74 -6.39
CA ARG A 23 -0.76 -7.81 -7.38
C ARG A 23 -0.79 -6.39 -6.82
N LEU A 24 0.17 -5.57 -7.23
CA LEU A 24 0.21 -4.14 -6.90
C LEU A 24 -1.09 -3.43 -7.29
N SER A 25 -1.67 -3.80 -8.44
CA SER A 25 -2.94 -3.28 -8.92
C SER A 25 -4.17 -3.70 -8.13
N ASP A 26 -4.07 -4.72 -7.26
CA ASP A 26 -5.20 -5.20 -6.44
C ASP A 26 -5.44 -4.29 -5.21
N ILE A 27 -4.55 -3.34 -4.93
CA ILE A 27 -4.68 -2.44 -3.78
C ILE A 27 -5.80 -1.41 -4.06
N PRO A 28 -6.85 -1.36 -3.24
CA PRO A 28 -7.94 -0.40 -3.42
C PRO A 28 -7.52 1.00 -2.94
N LEU A 29 -6.98 1.82 -3.83
CA LEU A 29 -6.54 3.16 -3.50
C LEU A 29 -7.73 4.13 -3.30
N PRO A 30 -7.62 5.11 -2.39
CA PRO A 30 -8.52 6.25 -2.34
C PRO A 30 -8.47 7.08 -3.63
N GLU A 31 -9.52 7.84 -3.92
CA GLU A 31 -9.52 8.81 -5.02
C GLU A 31 -8.36 9.80 -4.88
N GLY A 32 -7.72 10.13 -6.00
CA GLY A 32 -6.57 11.05 -6.02
C GLY A 32 -5.26 10.45 -5.48
N CYS A 33 -5.22 9.15 -5.23
CA CYS A 33 -4.01 8.43 -4.84
C CYS A 33 -3.56 7.45 -5.93
N TYR A 34 -2.25 7.29 -6.08
CA TYR A 34 -1.64 6.44 -7.12
C TYR A 34 -0.48 5.65 -6.55
N LEU A 35 -0.28 4.44 -7.07
CA LEU A 35 0.94 3.66 -6.85
C LEU A 35 1.98 4.10 -7.87
N LEU A 36 3.22 4.19 -7.42
CA LEU A 36 4.36 4.56 -8.26
C LEU A 36 5.23 3.34 -8.59
N GLY A 37 5.12 2.28 -7.77
CA GLY A 37 5.88 1.05 -7.92
C GLY A 37 6.24 0.43 -6.58
N LEU A 38 7.18 -0.50 -6.61
CA LEU A 38 7.73 -1.19 -5.45
C LEU A 38 9.25 -1.01 -5.41
N VAL A 39 9.83 -1.01 -4.22
CA VAL A 39 11.29 -1.18 -4.04
C VAL A 39 11.53 -2.54 -3.40
N ARG A 40 12.31 -3.38 -4.09
CA ARG A 40 12.75 -4.69 -3.64
C ARG A 40 14.26 -4.80 -3.83
N ASP A 41 14.98 -5.27 -2.81
CA ASP A 41 16.44 -5.44 -2.89
C ASP A 41 17.19 -4.22 -3.45
N HIS A 42 16.80 -3.02 -3.02
CA HIS A 42 17.33 -1.73 -3.50
C HIS A 42 17.11 -1.45 -5.00
N ARG A 43 16.16 -2.11 -5.63
CA ARG A 43 15.77 -1.88 -7.04
C ARG A 43 14.33 -1.36 -7.09
N LEU A 44 14.12 -0.33 -7.90
CA LEU A 44 12.79 0.13 -8.26
C LEU A 44 12.19 -0.85 -9.28
N LEU A 45 11.03 -1.40 -8.94
CA LEU A 45 10.16 -2.11 -9.84
C LEU A 45 9.05 -1.13 -10.23
N GLU A 46 9.17 -0.57 -11.42
CA GLU A 46 8.21 0.39 -11.96
C GLU A 46 6.83 -0.26 -12.10
N ASP A 47 5.77 0.52 -11.93
CA ASP A 47 4.38 0.06 -11.92
C ASP A 47 4.01 -0.69 -13.21
N ASN A 48 4.26 -2.00 -13.20
CA ASN A 48 3.58 -2.95 -14.04
C ASN A 48 2.44 -3.50 -13.19
N SER A 49 1.21 -3.39 -13.70
CA SER A 49 -0.02 -3.84 -13.04
C SER A 49 0.02 -5.30 -12.54
N ASP A 50 0.95 -6.11 -13.04
CA ASP A 50 1.14 -7.52 -12.71
C ASP A 50 2.24 -7.80 -11.68
N LEU A 51 2.88 -6.78 -11.09
CA LEU A 51 3.88 -6.99 -10.04
C LEU A 51 3.24 -7.61 -8.79
N GLU A 52 3.73 -8.78 -8.39
CA GLU A 52 3.34 -9.41 -7.13
C GLU A 52 4.14 -8.79 -5.96
N ILE A 53 3.44 -8.41 -4.91
CA ILE A 53 4.00 -7.81 -3.71
C ILE A 53 4.56 -8.89 -2.80
N GLU A 54 5.80 -8.72 -2.35
CA GLU A 54 6.47 -9.63 -1.42
C GLU A 54 6.64 -9.00 -0.03
N ILE A 55 6.79 -9.86 0.98
CA ILE A 55 7.18 -9.41 2.32
C ILE A 55 8.54 -8.74 2.22
N ASN A 56 8.70 -7.61 2.92
CA ASN A 56 9.85 -6.72 2.89
C ASN A 56 9.97 -5.78 1.68
N ASP A 57 9.04 -5.83 0.73
CA ASP A 57 8.94 -4.76 -0.26
C ASP A 57 8.62 -3.42 0.40
N TYR A 58 8.98 -2.34 -0.28
CA TYR A 58 8.44 -1.02 -0.01
C TYR A 58 7.50 -0.61 -1.13
N ILE A 59 6.22 -0.40 -0.83
CA ILE A 59 5.28 0.24 -1.76
C ILE A 59 5.60 1.73 -1.81
N LEU A 60 5.73 2.26 -3.02
CA LEU A 60 5.79 3.70 -3.27
C LEU A 60 4.42 4.19 -3.76
N ALA A 61 3.90 5.24 -3.14
CA ALA A 61 2.62 5.82 -3.50
C ALA A 61 2.64 7.35 -3.42
N VAL A 62 1.67 7.99 -4.06
CA VAL A 62 1.46 9.44 -4.00
C VAL A 62 -0.01 9.75 -3.76
N ALA A 63 -0.26 10.73 -2.89
CA ALA A 63 -1.55 11.39 -2.76
C ALA A 63 -1.45 12.76 -3.45
N LEU A 64 -2.28 13.02 -4.47
CA LEU A 64 -2.30 14.33 -5.15
C LEU A 64 -2.89 15.42 -4.25
N ASP A 65 -3.76 15.06 -3.32
CA ASP A 65 -4.24 15.91 -2.23
C ASP A 65 -3.71 15.39 -0.88
N PRO A 66 -2.91 16.18 -0.12
CA PRO A 66 -2.38 15.81 1.18
C PRO A 66 -3.45 15.37 2.20
N THR A 67 -4.71 15.79 2.04
CA THR A 67 -5.81 15.36 2.92
C THR A 67 -6.08 13.86 2.85
N HIS A 68 -5.68 13.19 1.77
CA HIS A 68 -5.80 11.73 1.62
C HIS A 68 -4.64 10.93 2.22
N THR A 69 -3.55 11.58 2.67
CA THR A 69 -2.33 10.90 3.15
C THR A 69 -2.62 9.89 4.26
N ALA A 70 -3.45 10.27 5.25
CA ALA A 70 -3.77 9.37 6.37
C ALA A 70 -4.61 8.15 5.94
N HIS A 71 -5.54 8.36 4.99
CA HIS A 71 -6.34 7.27 4.45
C HIS A 71 -5.49 6.33 3.59
N LEU A 72 -4.61 6.88 2.75
CA LEU A 72 -3.68 6.10 1.95
C LEU A 72 -2.74 5.27 2.83
N ASP A 73 -2.16 5.85 3.89
CA ASP A 73 -1.30 5.12 4.83
C ASP A 73 -2.04 3.96 5.50
N SER A 74 -3.29 4.20 5.94
CA SER A 74 -4.13 3.17 6.54
C SER A 74 -4.51 2.05 5.56
N VAL A 75 -4.71 2.37 4.29
CA VAL A 75 -4.97 1.35 3.25
C VAL A 75 -3.72 0.50 3.09
N LEU A 76 -2.56 1.09 2.82
CA LEU A 76 -1.33 0.37 2.49
C LEU A 76 -0.78 -0.48 3.65
N LYS A 77 -1.02 -0.09 4.90
CA LYS A 77 -0.57 -0.82 6.11
C LYS A 77 -1.55 -1.88 6.61
N ARG A 78 -2.60 -2.18 5.86
CA ARG A 78 -3.65 -3.10 6.30
C ARG A 78 -3.10 -4.53 6.44
N ILE A 79 -3.41 -5.16 7.57
CA ILE A 79 -3.00 -6.51 7.93
C ILE A 79 -4.19 -7.47 7.95
N GLU A 80 -3.94 -8.76 7.77
CA GLU A 80 -4.95 -9.79 8.01
C GLU A 80 -5.32 -9.79 9.50
N LYS A 81 -6.61 -9.66 9.81
CA LYS A 81 -7.10 -9.88 11.17
C LYS A 81 -7.22 -11.38 11.38
N HIS A 82 -6.43 -11.94 12.31
CA HIS A 82 -6.74 -13.25 12.87
C HIS A 82 -8.09 -13.14 13.58
N ILE A 83 -9.14 -13.70 12.97
CA ILE A 83 -10.40 -13.95 13.67
C ILE A 83 -10.17 -15.25 14.46
N GLU A 84 -9.91 -15.13 15.76
CA GLU A 84 -10.06 -16.26 16.66
C GLU A 84 -11.53 -16.66 16.66
N MET A 85 -11.86 -17.75 15.95
CA MET A 85 -13.15 -18.42 16.12
C MET A 85 -13.12 -19.07 17.50
N THR A 86 -13.52 -18.34 18.54
CA THR A 86 -13.93 -18.97 19.79
C THR A 86 -15.19 -19.76 19.51
N GLY A 87 -15.04 -21.07 19.36
CA GLY A 87 -16.15 -22.01 19.41
C GLY A 87 -16.88 -21.80 20.73
N ALA A 88 -18.15 -21.42 20.64
CA ALA A 88 -19.07 -21.54 21.75
C ALA A 88 -19.39 -23.03 21.92
N GLU A 89 -18.86 -23.62 23.00
CA GLU A 89 -19.42 -24.83 23.62
C GLU A 89 -20.51 -24.45 24.61
#